data_AF-A0A6V7KZ98-F1
#
_entry.id   AF-A0A6V7KZ98-F1
#
_cell.length_a   1.000
_cell.length_b   1.000
_cell.length_c   1.000
_cell.angle_alpha   90.00
_cell.angle_beta   90.00
_cell.angle_gamma   90.00
#
_symmetry.space_group_name_H-M   'P 1'
#
loop_
_entity.id
_entity.type
_entity.pdbx_description
1 polymer ?
#
loop_
_entity_poly.entity_id
_entity_poly.type
_entity_poly.pdbx_seq_one_letter_code
_entity_poly.pdbx_strand_id
1 'polypeptide(L)'
;TIQKFLGEGSLQDLINYCLMYISQLTLPFKRGTFIEFRTGMLNVSPVGRNCSQEERMQFYEYDKDHRFREKFIQALKKQFPHLALTYSI
;
A
#
# COMPACT_ATOMS: atom_id res chain seq x y z
N THR A 1 -8.35 6.98 16.22
CA THR A 1 -8.17 6.79 14.77
C THR A 1 -6.72 6.48 14.49
N ILE A 2 -6.37 5.94 13.32
CA ILE A 2 -4.96 5.72 12.97
C ILE A 2 -4.14 7.02 13.02
N GLN A 3 -4.74 8.16 12.64
CA GLN A 3 -4.12 9.48 12.77
C GLN A 3 -3.80 9.84 14.24
N LYS A 4 -4.69 9.54 15.20
CA LYS A 4 -4.41 9.77 16.63
C LYS A 4 -3.32 8.84 17.18
N PHE A 5 -3.15 7.65 16.60
CA PHE A 5 -2.15 6.67 17.04
C PHE A 5 -0.75 7.00 16.50
N LEU A 6 -0.65 7.39 15.22
CA LEU A 6 0.64 7.68 14.57
C LEU A 6 1.05 9.15 14.67
N GLY A 7 0.09 10.06 14.84
CA GLY A 7 0.31 11.49 14.62
C GLY A 7 0.36 11.86 13.14
N GLU A 8 0.14 13.15 12.85
CA GLU A 8 0.01 13.64 11.47
C GLU A 8 1.33 13.58 10.68
N GLY A 9 2.46 13.89 11.32
CA GLY A 9 3.78 13.86 10.65
C GLY A 9 4.15 12.48 10.14
N SER A 10 4.16 11.47 11.02
CA SER A 10 4.45 10.09 10.64
C SER A 10 3.45 9.51 9.64
N LEU A 11 2.19 9.96 9.70
CA LEU A 11 1.18 9.57 8.73
C LEU A 11 1.50 10.11 7.33
N GLN A 12 1.89 11.39 7.22
CA GLN A 12 2.31 11.98 5.96
C GLN A 12 3.57 11.29 5.41
N ASP A 13 4.58 11.02 6.24
CA ASP A 13 5.79 10.31 5.82
C ASP A 13 5.46 8.92 5.26
N LEU A 14 4.60 8.17 5.95
CA LEU A 14 4.14 6.86 5.51
C LEU A 14 3.39 6.93 4.17
N ILE A 15 2.45 7.86 4.04
CA ILE A 15 1.67 8.07 2.81
C ILE A 15 2.58 8.48 1.65
N ASN A 16 3.49 9.44 1.86
CA ASN A 16 4.44 9.90 0.85
C ASN A 16 5.31 8.76 0.36
N TYR A 17 5.85 7.94 1.28
CA TYR A 17 6.63 6.77 0.91
C TYR A 17 5.80 5.76 0.13
N CYS A 18 4.55 5.52 0.52
CA CYS A 18 3.68 4.60 -0.20
C CYS A 18 3.41 5.08 -1.64
N LEU A 19 3.09 6.36 -1.83
CA LEU A 19 2.84 6.94 -3.15
C LEU A 19 4.10 6.91 -4.03
N MET A 20 5.26 7.26 -3.47
CA MET A 20 6.55 7.18 -4.16
C MET A 20 6.89 5.73 -4.56
N TYR A 21 6.72 4.77 -3.64
CA TYR A 21 7.00 3.36 -3.94
C TYR A 21 6.10 2.86 -5.07
N ILE A 22 4.80 3.14 -5.00
CA ILE A 22 3.82 2.75 -6.03
C ILE A 22 4.12 3.44 -7.37
N SER A 23 4.61 4.68 -7.38
CA SER A 23 4.93 5.39 -8.62
C SER A 23 6.04 4.70 -9.41
N GLN A 24 7.02 4.10 -8.71
CA GLN A 24 8.17 3.39 -9.30
C GLN A 24 7.86 1.96 -9.78
N LEU A 25 6.70 1.39 -9.41
CA LEU A 25 6.32 0.05 -9.87
C LEU A 25 5.84 0.09 -11.32
N THR A 26 6.35 -0.83 -12.15
CA THR A 26 5.72 -1.17 -13.43
C THR A 26 4.78 -2.36 -13.20
N LEU A 27 3.48 -2.12 -13.34
CA LEU A 27 2.41 -3.09 -13.15
C LEU A 27 1.64 -3.25 -14.48
N PRO A 28 0.87 -4.34 -14.67
CA PRO A 28 0.07 -4.52 -15.88
C PRO A 28 -0.90 -3.36 -16.11
N PHE A 29 -1.34 -2.70 -15.03
CA PHE A 29 -2.15 -1.49 -15.06
C PHE A 29 -2.03 -0.73 -13.73
N LYS A 30 -2.44 0.54 -13.74
CA LYS A 30 -2.71 1.36 -12.55
C LYS A 30 -4.07 2.06 -12.71
N ARG A 31 -4.83 2.16 -11.62
CA ARG A 31 -6.15 2.83 -11.56
C ARG A 31 -6.08 3.97 -10.55
N GLY A 32 -7.09 4.13 -9.70
CA GLY A 32 -7.15 5.15 -8.66
C GLY A 32 -7.42 4.56 -7.28
N THR A 33 -7.36 5.41 -6.25
CA THR A 33 -7.52 5.02 -4.84
C THR A 33 -6.42 4.04 -4.40
N PHE A 34 -5.17 4.48 -4.52
CA PHE A 34 -3.98 3.72 -4.08
C PHE A 34 -3.86 3.67 -2.56
N ILE A 35 -4.33 4.71 -1.88
CA ILE A 35 -4.35 4.81 -0.43
C ILE A 35 -5.78 5.18 -0.03
N GLU A 36 -6.38 4.38 0.83
CA GLU A 36 -7.70 4.60 1.38
C GLU A 36 -7.57 4.72 2.90
N PHE A 37 -7.84 5.92 3.40
CA PHE A 37 -7.81 6.22 4.83
C PHE A 37 -9.09 5.72 5.51
N ARG A 38 -8.94 4.88 6.54
CA ARG A 38 -10.05 4.41 7.38
C ARG A 38 -9.80 4.77 8.83
N THR A 39 -10.86 4.68 9.65
CA THR A 39 -10.81 5.06 11.08
C THR A 39 -9.66 4.39 11.82
N GLY A 40 -9.38 3.11 11.60
CA GLY A 40 -8.35 2.35 12.32
C GLY A 40 -7.16 1.86 11.49
N MET A 41 -7.14 2.10 10.17
CA MET A 41 -6.14 1.52 9.28
C MET A 41 -5.99 2.34 8.00
N LEU A 42 -4.88 2.12 7.30
CA LEU A 42 -4.71 2.52 5.90
C LEU A 42 -4.82 1.27 5.03
N ASN A 43 -5.66 1.33 4.02
CA ASN A 43 -5.63 0.34 2.95
C ASN A 43 -4.75 0.86 1.82
N VAL A 44 -3.73 0.09 1.45
CA VAL A 44 -2.82 0.43 0.35
C VAL A 44 -2.98 -0.60 -0.76
N SER A 45 -3.27 -0.15 -1.97
CA SER A 45 -3.41 -0.99 -3.17
C SER A 45 -2.42 -0.53 -4.24
N PRO A 46 -1.43 -1.35 -4.64
CA PRO A 46 -0.46 -0.97 -5.68
C PRO A 46 -1.09 -0.64 -7.04
N VAL A 47 -2.16 -1.36 -7.41
CA VAL A 47 -2.91 -1.12 -8.65
C VAL A 47 -4.05 -0.10 -8.49
N GLY A 48 -4.37 0.29 -7.26
CA GLY A 48 -5.54 1.13 -6.93
C GLY A 48 -6.82 0.30 -6.72
N ARG A 49 -7.72 0.77 -5.84
CA ARG A 49 -8.99 0.09 -5.54
C ARG A 49 -10.08 0.29 -6.59
N ASN A 50 -9.92 1.26 -7.48
CA ASN A 50 -10.88 1.53 -8.57
C ASN A 50 -10.70 0.57 -9.78
N CYS A 51 -10.05 -0.58 -9.59
CA CYS A 51 -9.93 -1.60 -10.64
C CYS A 51 -11.21 -2.43 -10.76
N SER A 52 -11.43 -3.02 -11.93
CA SER A 52 -12.51 -3.99 -12.12
C SER A 52 -12.22 -5.30 -11.36
N GLN A 53 -13.21 -6.18 -11.28
CA GLN A 53 -13.02 -7.50 -10.67
C GLN A 53 -12.04 -8.36 -11.49
N GLU A 54 -12.11 -8.27 -12.82
CA GLU A 54 -11.23 -8.97 -13.76
C GLU A 54 -9.78 -8.49 -13.60
N GLU A 55 -9.60 -7.17 -13.57
CA GLU A 55 -8.30 -6.54 -13.31
C GLU A 55 -7.75 -6.99 -11.94
N ARG A 56 -8.59 -7.02 -10.91
CA ARG A 56 -8.19 -7.47 -9.58
C ARG A 56 -7.68 -8.90 -9.58
N MET A 57 -8.36 -9.81 -10.30
CA MET A 57 -7.92 -11.20 -10.44
C MET A 57 -6.63 -11.30 -11.26
N GLN A 58 -6.48 -10.52 -12.32
CA GLN A 58 -5.24 -10.43 -13.09
C GLN A 58 -4.07 -9.98 -12.20
N PHE A 59 -4.26 -8.96 -11.38
CA PHE A 59 -3.23 -8.51 -10.44
C PHE A 59 -2.95 -9.54 -9.35
N TYR A 60 -3.95 -10.25 -8.85
CA TYR A 60 -3.76 -11.31 -7.87
C TYR A 60 -2.84 -12.42 -8.39
N GLU A 61 -3.07 -12.92 -9.61
CA GLU A 61 -2.19 -13.92 -10.23
C GLU A 61 -0.80 -13.33 -10.52
N TYR A 62 -0.73 -12.11 -11.05
CA TYR A 62 0.55 -11.44 -11.32
C TYR A 62 1.38 -11.23 -10.05
N ASP A 63 0.74 -10.88 -8.93
CA ASP A 63 1.40 -10.69 -7.64
C ASP A 63 1.84 -12.00 -6.99
N LYS A 64 1.19 -13.14 -7.26
CA LYS A 64 1.67 -14.45 -6.76
C LYS A 64 3.07 -14.78 -7.28
N ASP A 65 3.33 -14.47 -8.54
CA ASP A 65 4.63 -14.76 -9.16
C ASP A 65 5.68 -13.69 -8.80
N HIS A 66 5.29 -12.42 -8.78
CA HIS A 66 6.23 -11.29 -8.63
C HIS A 66 6.39 -10.79 -7.19
N ARG A 67 5.43 -11.10 -6.32
CA ARG A 67 5.38 -10.76 -4.88
C ARG A 67 5.50 -9.26 -4.59
N PHE A 68 4.79 -8.42 -5.34
CA PHE A 68 4.82 -6.97 -5.16
C PHE A 68 4.33 -6.56 -3.77
N ARG A 69 3.19 -7.09 -3.31
CA ARG A 69 2.64 -6.75 -1.98
C ARG A 69 3.57 -7.16 -0.85
N GLU A 70 4.16 -8.35 -0.92
CA GLU A 70 5.12 -8.83 0.07
C GLU A 70 6.37 -7.95 0.11
N LYS A 71 6.99 -7.69 -1.05
CA LYS A 71 8.16 -6.82 -1.17
C LYS A 71 7.88 -5.41 -0.66
N PHE A 72 6.67 -4.90 -0.92
CA PHE A 72 6.26 -3.58 -0.45
C PHE A 72 6.12 -3.54 1.08
N ILE A 73 5.51 -4.57 1.70
CA ILE A 73 5.47 -4.69 3.16
C ILE A 73 6.88 -4.75 3.76
N GLN A 74 7.81 -5.50 3.16
CA GLN A 74 9.19 -5.53 3.63
C GLN A 74 9.88 -4.17 3.52
N ALA A 75 9.65 -3.45 2.43
CA ALA A 75 10.16 -2.09 2.24
C ALA A 75 9.60 -1.13 3.31
N LEU A 76 8.30 -1.21 3.62
CA LEU A 76 7.66 -0.41 4.66
C LEU A 76 8.24 -0.73 6.05
N LYS A 77 8.40 -2.01 6.40
CA LYS A 77 9.00 -2.44 7.67
C LYS A 77 10.44 -1.94 7.81
N LYS A 78 11.21 -1.97 6.73
CA LYS A 78 12.59 -1.47 6.70
C LYS A 78 12.66 0.05 6.84
N GLN A 79 11.76 0.77 6.18
CA GLN A 79 11.75 2.23 6.19
C GLN A 79 11.23 2.80 7.52
N PHE A 80 10.24 2.14 8.11
CA PHE A 80 9.54 2.61 9.30
C PHE A 80 9.57 1.60 10.45
N PRO A 81 10.75 1.13 10.89
CA PRO A 81 10.85 0.11 11.94
C PRO A 81 10.36 0.62 13.31
N HIS A 82 10.30 1.94 13.48
CA HIS A 82 9.83 2.62 14.68
C HIS A 82 8.30 2.79 14.73
N LEU A 83 7.61 2.63 13.59
CA LEU A 83 6.15 2.67 13.57
C LEU A 83 5.64 1.28 13.98
N ALA A 84 4.91 1.21 15.10
CA ALA A 84 4.33 -0.02 15.64
C ALA A 84 3.11 -0.49 14.82
N LEU A 85 3.32 -0.74 13.52
CA LEU A 85 2.31 -1.14 12.56
C LEU A 85 2.30 -2.66 12.37
N THR A 86 1.10 -3.20 12.19
CA THR A 86 0.89 -4.57 11.70
C THR A 86 0.41 -4.49 10.26
N TYR A 87 0.84 -5.44 9.42
CA TYR A 87 0.54 -5.47 7.99
C TYR A 87 -0.20 -6.76 7.65
N SER A 88 -1.22 -6.66 6.80
CA SER A 88 -1.98 -7.79 6.26
C SER A 88 -2.15 -7.64 4.75
N ILE A 89 -2.24 -8.78 4.04
CA ILE A 89 -2.46 -8.88 2.59
C ILE A 89 -3.87 -9.39 2.31
#